data_AF-A0A3U2TMG5-F1
#
_entry.id   AF-A0A3U2TMG5-F1
#
_cell.length_a   1.000
_cell.length_b   1.000
_cell.length_c   1.000
_cell.angle_alpha   90.00
_cell.angle_beta   90.00
_cell.angle_gamma   90.00
#
_symmetry.space_group_name_H-M   'P 1'
#
loop_
_entity.id
_entity.type
_entity.pdbx_description
1 polymer ?
#
loop_
_entity_poly.entity_id
_entity_poly.type
_entity_poly.pdbx_seq_one_letter_code
_entity_poly.pdbx_strand_id
1 'polypeptide(L)'
;MIEAESLSYNALVWLKKLDHRLKAKYSEKKNTDGKIVTQVLRWCIELDLIPANSLLLPEFLFTTTLLNKISDTQQRLKQANFRDDLSLKSRIESAQLSDQEIKTAGVRPQQHRVLLHLNQPLVNESGMTIEVVDTDWRNIPLTQFDALMVVENQDCFYHLALFDYSRCDFRSPLIIYRGDRAYSKGAVALKHCWLKTGKTTIYFGDFDPKGVSIAMNEGYHCMLLPSPDAVIKKSSPVMFPDAQLKFLPELLRGEIHYHFRDYLLVLEKHQALRQQKMQGDILQVVPLLISNFLFR
;
A
#
# COMPACT_ATOMS: atom_id res chain seq x y z
N MET A 1 -8.47 39.10 20.09
CA MET A 1 -8.82 37.67 20.08
C MET A 1 -7.51 36.91 20.08
N ILE A 2 -7.21 36.15 21.14
CA ILE A 2 -6.06 35.26 21.15
C ILE A 2 -6.51 34.02 20.36
N GLU A 3 -5.92 33.77 19.20
CA GLU A 3 -6.13 32.53 18.45
C GLU A 3 -5.51 31.39 19.27
N ALA A 4 -6.34 30.62 19.98
CA ALA A 4 -5.86 29.43 20.69
C ALA A 4 -5.33 28.40 19.67
N GLU A 5 -4.15 27.86 19.93
CA GLU A 5 -3.50 26.90 19.05
C GLU A 5 -4.40 25.67 18.86
N SER A 6 -4.59 25.24 17.62
CA SER A 6 -5.47 24.10 17.32
C SER A 6 -4.90 22.76 17.83
N LEU A 7 -5.77 21.83 18.24
CA LEU A 7 -5.34 20.49 18.67
C LEU A 7 -4.71 19.68 17.52
N SER A 8 -3.64 18.93 17.83
CA SER A 8 -2.99 18.04 16.85
C SER A 8 -3.90 16.88 16.40
N TYR A 9 -3.63 16.30 15.22
CA TYR A 9 -4.35 15.12 14.74
C TYR A 9 -4.38 13.96 15.75
N ASN A 10 -3.24 13.71 16.42
CA ASN A 10 -3.15 12.64 17.42
C ASN A 10 -4.04 12.94 18.64
N ALA A 11 -4.17 14.20 19.04
CA ALA A 11 -5.09 14.63 20.09
C ALA A 11 -6.56 14.46 19.65
N LEU A 12 -6.91 14.81 18.41
CA LEU A 12 -8.25 14.59 17.86
C LEU A 12 -8.61 13.09 17.81
N VAL A 13 -7.72 12.24 17.30
CA VAL A 13 -7.94 10.78 17.29
C VAL A 13 -8.08 10.23 18.71
N TRP A 14 -7.26 10.72 19.64
CA TRP A 14 -7.32 10.31 21.04
C TRP A 14 -8.66 10.71 21.69
N LEU A 15 -9.13 11.94 21.46
CA LEU A 15 -10.43 12.43 21.91
C LEU A 15 -11.58 11.62 21.29
N LYS A 16 -11.53 11.28 20.00
CA LYS A 16 -12.53 10.42 19.34
C LYS A 16 -12.63 9.05 19.98
N LYS A 17 -11.48 8.43 20.28
CA LYS A 17 -11.43 7.14 20.99
C LYS A 17 -11.96 7.27 22.42
N LEU A 18 -11.64 8.37 23.11
CA LEU A 18 -12.14 8.64 24.45
C LEU A 18 -13.66 8.84 24.46
N ASP A 19 -14.20 9.62 23.52
CA ASP A 19 -15.65 9.83 23.35
C ASP A 19 -16.40 8.52 23.17
N HIS A 20 -15.87 7.61 22.35
CA HIS A 20 -16.45 6.29 22.19
C HIS A 20 -16.48 5.48 23.50
N ARG A 21 -15.40 5.53 24.31
CA ARG A 21 -15.37 4.83 25.61
C ARG A 21 -16.29 5.48 26.64
N LEU A 22 -16.39 6.82 26.65
CA LEU A 22 -17.24 7.54 27.59
C LEU A 22 -18.73 7.34 27.34
N LYS A 23 -19.15 6.95 26.12
CA LYS A 23 -20.53 6.52 25.86
C LYS A 23 -20.96 5.33 26.73
N ALA A 24 -20.03 4.47 27.16
CA ALA A 24 -20.31 3.34 28.03
C ALA A 24 -20.06 3.61 29.52
N LYS A 25 -19.06 4.44 29.86
CA LYS A 25 -18.57 4.62 31.25
C LYS A 25 -18.86 5.99 31.88
N TYR A 26 -19.45 6.94 31.13
CA TYR A 26 -19.75 8.33 31.50
C TYR A 26 -18.55 9.22 31.88
N SER A 27 -17.50 8.66 32.48
CA SER A 27 -16.24 9.35 32.78
C SER A 27 -15.04 8.39 32.78
N GLU A 28 -13.84 8.92 32.58
CA GLU A 28 -12.59 8.14 32.56
C GLU A 28 -11.42 9.00 33.09
N LYS A 29 -10.64 8.45 34.01
CA LYS A 29 -9.43 9.11 34.53
C LYS A 29 -8.23 8.88 33.61
N LYS A 30 -7.37 9.89 33.48
CA LYS A 30 -6.15 9.84 32.68
C LYS A 30 -5.00 10.56 33.39
N ASN A 31 -3.82 9.94 33.36
CA ASN A 31 -2.60 10.58 33.86
C ASN A 31 -2.29 11.84 33.04
N THR A 32 -1.90 12.91 33.74
CA THR A 32 -1.63 14.22 33.15
C THR A 32 -0.23 14.36 32.55
N ASP A 33 0.65 13.37 32.77
CA ASP A 33 2.02 13.27 32.25
C ASP A 33 2.11 12.83 30.78
N GLY A 34 1.04 12.22 30.26
CA GLY A 34 0.99 11.79 28.87
C GLY A 34 0.93 12.97 27.90
N LYS A 35 1.90 13.06 26.97
CA LYS A 35 2.04 14.17 26.00
C LYS A 35 0.72 14.62 25.35
N ILE A 36 -0.11 13.68 24.90
CA ILE A 36 -1.41 13.97 24.27
C ILE A 36 -2.42 14.52 25.28
N VAL A 37 -2.47 13.94 26.49
CA VAL A 37 -3.36 14.40 27.56
C VAL A 37 -2.98 15.81 27.98
N THR A 38 -1.68 16.07 28.19
CA THR A 38 -1.17 17.40 28.51
C THR A 38 -1.55 18.43 27.44
N GLN A 39 -1.42 18.09 26.16
CA GLN A 39 -1.82 18.97 25.05
C GLN A 39 -3.31 19.33 25.13
N VAL A 40 -4.18 18.32 25.29
CA VAL A 40 -5.64 18.54 25.41
C VAL A 40 -5.97 19.40 26.63
N LEU A 41 -5.36 19.13 27.78
CA LEU A 41 -5.61 19.89 29.00
C LEU A 41 -5.12 21.34 28.88
N ARG A 42 -3.96 21.60 28.28
CA ARG A 42 -3.48 22.96 28.02
C ARG A 42 -4.45 23.73 27.13
N TRP A 43 -4.90 23.11 26.05
CA TRP A 43 -5.91 23.69 25.16
C TRP A 43 -7.21 24.02 25.89
N CYS A 44 -7.70 23.10 26.74
CA CYS A 44 -8.87 23.35 27.57
C CYS A 44 -8.65 24.48 28.58
N ILE A 45 -7.46 24.64 29.14
CA ILE A 45 -7.13 25.73 30.08
C ILE A 45 -7.07 27.08 29.35
N GLU A 46 -6.41 27.14 28.19
CA GLU A 46 -6.31 28.38 27.39
C GLU A 46 -7.68 28.91 26.95
N LEU A 47 -8.64 28.00 26.73
CA LEU A 47 -10.02 28.32 26.35
C LEU A 47 -11.00 28.35 27.53
N ASP A 48 -10.48 28.31 28.76
CA ASP A 48 -11.25 28.37 30.02
C ASP A 48 -12.38 27.32 30.11
N LEU A 49 -12.12 26.12 29.57
CA LEU A 49 -13.05 24.98 29.62
C LEU A 49 -12.89 24.19 30.93
N ILE A 50 -11.72 24.26 31.55
CA ILE A 50 -11.36 23.59 32.80
C ILE A 50 -10.49 24.52 33.68
N PRO A 51 -10.41 24.30 35.00
CA PRO A 51 -9.57 25.09 35.89
C PRO A 51 -8.07 25.05 35.53
N ALA A 52 -7.36 26.17 35.67
CA ALA A 52 -5.94 26.29 35.33
C ALA A 52 -5.02 25.33 36.13
N ASN A 53 -5.41 24.95 37.33
CA ASN A 53 -4.67 24.00 38.18
C ASN A 53 -4.87 22.53 37.78
N SER A 54 -5.67 22.22 36.75
CA SER A 54 -5.94 20.84 36.31
C SER A 54 -4.69 20.06 35.92
N LEU A 55 -3.64 20.74 35.45
CA LEU A 55 -2.35 20.13 35.10
C LEU A 55 -1.45 19.82 36.31
N LEU A 56 -1.77 20.33 37.50
CA LEU A 56 -1.03 20.05 38.73
C LEU A 56 -1.47 18.74 39.39
N LEU A 57 -2.60 18.18 38.96
CA LEU A 57 -3.10 16.90 39.45
C LEU A 57 -2.42 15.74 38.73
N PRO A 58 -2.14 14.61 39.41
CA PRO A 58 -1.54 13.43 38.75
C PRO A 58 -2.49 12.78 37.74
N GLU A 59 -3.80 12.88 37.97
CA GLU A 59 -4.85 12.39 37.10
C GLU A 59 -5.91 13.46 36.87
N PHE A 60 -6.48 13.47 35.67
CA PHE A 60 -7.63 14.29 35.31
C PHE A 60 -8.82 13.42 34.91
N LEU A 61 -10.02 13.80 35.37
CA LEU A 61 -11.27 13.10 35.06
C LEU A 61 -11.92 13.70 33.82
N PHE A 62 -11.88 12.97 32.70
CA PHE A 62 -12.63 13.35 31.51
C PHE A 62 -14.09 12.90 31.61
N THR A 63 -15.02 13.79 31.26
CA THR A 63 -16.47 13.53 31.29
C THR A 63 -17.09 13.76 29.91
N THR A 64 -18.25 13.16 29.67
CA THR A 64 -19.04 13.43 28.45
C THR A 64 -19.38 14.92 28.30
N THR A 65 -19.69 15.60 29.40
CA THR A 65 -19.93 17.05 29.42
C THR A 65 -18.73 17.85 28.93
N LEU A 66 -17.51 17.50 29.38
CA LEU A 66 -16.29 18.16 28.90
C LEU A 66 -16.06 17.87 27.41
N LEU A 67 -16.25 16.63 26.95
CA LEU A 67 -16.08 16.31 25.54
C LEU A 67 -17.08 17.05 24.64
N ASN A 68 -18.31 17.26 25.10
CA ASN A 68 -19.29 18.11 24.40
C ASN A 68 -18.79 19.55 24.31
N LYS A 69 -18.35 20.14 25.43
CA LYS A 69 -17.78 21.51 25.44
C LYS A 69 -16.58 21.66 24.50
N ILE A 70 -15.70 20.66 24.45
CA ILE A 70 -14.55 20.64 23.52
C ILE A 70 -15.07 20.66 22.09
N SER A 71 -16.01 19.77 21.76
CA SER A 71 -16.59 19.64 20.42
C SER A 71 -17.27 20.94 19.95
N ASP A 72 -18.10 21.54 20.80
CA ASP A 72 -18.80 22.80 20.51
C ASP A 72 -17.80 23.95 20.33
N THR A 73 -16.75 24.00 21.16
CA THR A 73 -15.71 25.01 21.07
C THR A 73 -14.90 24.88 19.78
N GLN A 74 -14.57 23.66 19.36
CA GLN A 74 -13.89 23.42 18.08
C GLN A 74 -14.72 23.92 16.90
N GLN A 75 -16.04 23.65 16.89
CA GLN A 75 -16.94 24.14 15.84
C GLN A 75 -17.01 25.67 15.82
N ARG A 76 -17.15 26.31 16.99
CA ARG A 76 -17.19 27.78 17.11
C ARG A 76 -15.90 28.43 16.62
N LEU A 77 -14.76 27.82 16.87
CA LEU A 77 -13.45 28.29 16.42
C LEU A 77 -13.13 27.90 14.97
N LYS A 78 -14.05 27.22 14.26
CA LYS A 78 -13.83 26.66 12.91
C LYS A 78 -12.58 25.76 12.82
N GLN A 79 -12.27 25.08 13.93
CA GLN A 79 -11.20 24.08 14.01
C GLN A 79 -11.77 22.69 13.70
N ALA A 80 -10.89 21.75 13.35
CA ALA A 80 -11.30 20.38 13.09
C ALA A 80 -11.93 19.74 14.35
N ASN A 81 -13.15 19.24 14.21
CA ASN A 81 -13.85 18.58 15.30
C ASN A 81 -13.38 17.12 15.43
N PHE A 82 -13.07 16.68 16.65
CA PHE A 82 -12.63 15.30 16.87
C PHE A 82 -13.73 14.26 16.56
N ARG A 83 -15.01 14.65 16.54
CA ARG A 83 -16.14 13.78 16.21
C ARG A 83 -16.35 13.60 14.71
N ASP A 84 -15.78 14.48 13.88
CA ASP A 84 -15.88 14.37 12.45
C ASP A 84 -15.07 13.18 11.93
N ASP A 85 -15.44 12.70 10.73
CA ASP A 85 -14.71 11.61 10.08
C ASP A 85 -13.50 12.11 9.30
N LEU A 86 -12.46 12.48 10.06
CA LEU A 86 -11.21 13.05 9.55
C LEU A 86 -10.41 12.11 8.63
N SER A 87 -10.71 10.81 8.62
CA SER A 87 -9.99 9.80 7.81
C SER A 87 -10.54 9.59 6.41
N LEU A 88 -11.82 9.92 6.18
CA LEU A 88 -12.50 9.65 4.90
C LEU A 88 -12.51 10.86 3.94
N LYS A 89 -12.26 12.07 4.46
CA LYS A 89 -12.31 13.29 3.65
C LYS A 89 -10.99 13.50 2.91
N SER A 90 -11.07 13.92 1.65
CA SER A 90 -9.88 14.40 0.93
C SER A 90 -9.37 15.70 1.58
N ARG A 91 -8.10 16.05 1.38
CA ARG A 91 -7.57 17.32 1.92
C ARG A 91 -8.31 18.55 1.39
N ILE A 92 -8.86 18.47 0.18
CA ILE A 92 -9.66 19.52 -0.45
C ILE A 92 -11.01 19.67 0.27
N GLU A 93 -11.67 18.56 0.60
CA GLU A 93 -12.91 18.57 1.38
C GLU A 93 -12.69 19.05 2.82
N SER A 94 -11.54 18.70 3.43
CA SER A 94 -11.18 19.17 4.77
C SER A 94 -10.94 20.70 4.81
N ALA A 95 -10.37 21.27 3.76
CA ALA A 95 -10.14 22.72 3.65
C ALA A 95 -11.44 23.54 3.57
N GLN A 96 -12.55 22.94 3.11
CA GLN A 96 -13.87 23.61 3.10
C GLN A 96 -14.55 23.63 4.47
N LEU A 97 -14.11 22.77 5.41
CA LEU A 97 -14.77 22.56 6.70
C LEU A 97 -14.00 23.16 7.88
N SER A 98 -12.70 23.38 7.72
CA SER A 98 -11.83 23.84 8.79
C SER A 98 -10.65 24.63 8.22
N ASP A 99 -10.37 25.78 8.82
CA ASP A 99 -9.21 26.62 8.48
C ASP A 99 -7.89 26.00 9.00
N GLN A 100 -7.99 24.98 9.87
CA GLN A 100 -6.85 24.21 10.36
C GLN A 100 -6.34 23.21 9.30
N GLU A 101 -5.11 23.40 8.82
CA GLU A 101 -4.43 22.46 7.93
C GLU A 101 -3.90 21.23 8.70
N ILE A 102 -4.65 20.12 8.70
CA ILE A 102 -4.16 18.84 9.25
C ILE A 102 -3.39 18.07 8.17
N LYS A 103 -2.08 18.32 8.06
CA LYS A 103 -1.18 17.71 7.05
C LYS A 103 -1.18 16.17 7.05
N THR A 104 -1.56 15.54 8.15
CA THR A 104 -1.56 14.07 8.32
C THR A 104 -2.92 13.40 8.11
N ALA A 105 -4.02 14.15 8.02
CA ALA A 105 -5.36 13.63 7.81
C ALA A 105 -5.77 13.65 6.33
N GLY A 106 -6.64 12.71 5.96
CA GLY A 106 -7.24 12.60 4.64
C GLY A 106 -6.55 11.64 3.66
N VAL A 107 -7.33 11.23 2.65
CA VAL A 107 -6.83 10.40 1.53
C VAL A 107 -5.75 11.18 0.80
N ARG A 108 -4.51 10.68 0.81
CA ARG A 108 -3.45 11.29 0.00
C ARG A 108 -3.79 11.06 -1.47
N PRO A 109 -3.49 12.02 -2.37
CA PRO A 109 -3.78 11.86 -3.79
C PRO A 109 -3.30 10.52 -4.36
N GLN A 110 -2.16 10.00 -3.87
CA GLN A 110 -1.54 8.77 -4.34
C GLN A 110 -2.13 7.47 -3.75
N GLN A 111 -2.99 7.52 -2.73
CA GLN A 111 -3.47 6.31 -2.05
C GLN A 111 -4.27 5.35 -2.94
N HIS A 112 -4.91 5.87 -3.99
CA HIS A 112 -5.67 5.09 -4.97
C HIS A 112 -5.01 5.10 -6.35
N ARG A 113 -3.79 5.65 -6.45
CA ARG A 113 -3.10 5.78 -7.72
C ARG A 113 -2.28 4.54 -8.02
N VAL A 114 -2.24 4.17 -9.29
CA VAL A 114 -1.40 3.10 -9.83
C VAL A 114 -0.72 3.60 -11.09
N LEU A 115 0.53 3.18 -11.29
CA LEU A 115 1.19 3.31 -12.59
C LEU A 115 0.78 2.12 -13.45
N LEU A 116 0.19 2.42 -14.60
CA LEU A 116 -0.28 1.49 -15.62
C LEU A 116 0.64 1.61 -16.84
N HIS A 117 1.19 0.50 -17.32
CA HIS A 117 1.83 0.45 -18.63
C HIS A 117 0.79 0.07 -19.68
N LEU A 118 0.68 0.85 -20.74
CA LEU A 118 -0.23 0.61 -21.84
C LEU A 118 0.31 -0.52 -22.72
N ASN A 119 -0.57 -1.43 -23.14
CA ASN A 119 -0.21 -2.48 -24.11
C ASN A 119 0.13 -1.91 -25.48
N GLN A 120 -0.45 -0.76 -25.80
CA GLN A 120 -0.18 0.00 -27.02
C GLN A 120 0.06 1.46 -26.62
N PRO A 121 1.22 2.03 -26.96
CA PRO A 121 1.48 3.44 -26.69
C PRO A 121 0.47 4.34 -27.39
N LEU A 122 0.07 5.42 -26.71
CA LEU A 122 -0.77 6.46 -27.30
C LEU A 122 0.09 7.63 -27.74
N VAL A 123 -0.20 8.22 -28.89
CA VAL A 123 0.42 9.49 -29.30
C VAL A 123 -0.57 10.61 -29.05
N ASN A 124 -0.19 11.60 -28.26
CA ASN A 124 -1.05 12.75 -28.01
C ASN A 124 -1.00 13.78 -29.15
N GLU A 125 -1.82 14.81 -29.06
CA GLU A 125 -1.90 15.90 -30.07
C GLU A 125 -0.57 16.63 -30.27
N SER A 126 0.33 16.60 -29.26
CA SER A 126 1.66 17.19 -29.34
C SER A 126 2.73 16.24 -29.92
N GLY A 127 2.34 15.05 -30.38
CA GLY A 127 3.25 14.04 -30.93
C GLY A 127 4.06 13.28 -29.87
N MET A 128 3.73 13.41 -28.58
CA MET A 128 4.42 12.69 -27.50
C MET A 128 3.82 11.29 -27.32
N THR A 129 4.70 10.29 -27.24
CA THR A 129 4.34 8.91 -26.93
C THR A 129 4.09 8.75 -25.43
N ILE A 130 2.94 8.18 -25.09
CA ILE A 130 2.50 7.86 -23.74
C ILE A 130 2.48 6.33 -23.63
N GLU A 131 3.42 5.79 -22.86
CA GLU A 131 3.50 4.35 -22.57
C GLU A 131 3.01 4.04 -21.16
N VAL A 132 3.15 4.99 -20.23
CA VAL A 132 2.79 4.85 -18.83
C VAL A 132 1.79 5.93 -18.43
N VAL A 133 0.75 5.52 -17.72
CA VAL A 133 -0.29 6.40 -17.19
C VAL A 133 -0.37 6.23 -15.68
N ASP A 134 -0.35 7.35 -14.96
CA ASP A 134 -0.73 7.39 -13.55
C ASP A 134 -2.25 7.62 -13.46
N THR A 135 -2.98 6.64 -12.90
CA THR A 135 -4.46 6.65 -12.86
C THR A 135 -5.01 6.14 -11.53
N ASP A 136 -6.27 6.47 -11.22
CA ASP A 136 -6.98 5.87 -10.09
C ASP A 136 -7.43 4.45 -10.46
N TRP A 137 -7.03 3.45 -9.67
CA TRP A 137 -7.33 2.06 -9.98
C TRP A 137 -8.83 1.77 -10.06
N ARG A 138 -9.66 2.54 -9.35
CA ARG A 138 -11.12 2.34 -9.31
C ARG A 138 -11.79 2.64 -10.64
N ASN A 139 -11.12 3.39 -11.51
CA ASN A 139 -11.61 3.72 -12.85
C ASN A 139 -11.17 2.70 -13.91
N ILE A 140 -10.37 1.69 -13.55
CA ILE A 140 -9.88 0.69 -14.49
C ILE A 140 -10.94 -0.39 -14.70
N PRO A 141 -11.44 -0.61 -15.92
CA PRO A 141 -12.41 -1.67 -16.21
C PRO A 141 -11.71 -3.05 -16.25
N LEU A 142 -11.54 -3.68 -15.07
CA LEU A 142 -10.82 -4.96 -14.92
C LEU A 142 -11.34 -6.09 -15.82
N THR A 143 -12.60 -6.02 -16.26
CA THR A 143 -13.21 -7.01 -17.17
C THR A 143 -12.58 -7.02 -18.57
N GLN A 144 -11.97 -5.91 -19.00
CA GLN A 144 -11.36 -5.77 -20.34
C GLN A 144 -10.02 -6.51 -20.49
N PHE A 145 -9.37 -6.84 -19.37
CA PHE A 145 -8.05 -7.47 -19.37
C PHE A 145 -8.16 -8.97 -19.08
N ASP A 146 -7.29 -9.80 -19.66
CA ASP A 146 -7.32 -11.27 -19.48
C ASP A 146 -6.33 -11.77 -18.42
N ALA A 147 -5.28 -11.00 -18.13
CA ALA A 147 -4.32 -11.26 -17.06
C ALA A 147 -3.95 -9.96 -16.32
N LEU A 148 -3.46 -10.07 -15.09
CA LEU A 148 -2.80 -8.98 -14.37
C LEU A 148 -1.31 -9.29 -14.26
N MET A 149 -0.45 -8.45 -14.82
CA MET A 149 1.00 -8.51 -14.66
C MET A 149 1.45 -7.43 -13.68
N VAL A 150 2.07 -7.82 -12.57
CA VAL A 150 2.61 -6.89 -11.58
C VAL A 150 4.12 -6.89 -11.68
N VAL A 151 4.68 -5.76 -12.10
CA VAL A 151 6.13 -5.56 -12.28
C VAL A 151 6.73 -5.00 -11.00
N GLU A 152 7.68 -5.71 -10.40
CA GLU A 152 8.30 -5.34 -9.12
C GLU A 152 9.25 -4.15 -9.22
N ASN A 153 10.17 -4.17 -10.19
CA ASN A 153 11.19 -3.14 -10.32
C ASN A 153 10.70 -1.98 -11.21
N GLN A 154 10.90 -0.75 -10.74
CA GLN A 154 10.41 0.44 -11.44
C GLN A 154 11.14 0.70 -12.75
N ASP A 155 12.45 0.46 -12.82
CA ASP A 155 13.23 0.61 -14.05
C ASP A 155 12.78 -0.42 -15.09
N CYS A 156 12.59 -1.67 -14.68
CA CYS A 156 12.02 -2.72 -15.55
C CYS A 156 10.63 -2.36 -16.05
N PHE A 157 9.80 -1.72 -15.20
CA PHE A 157 8.46 -1.27 -15.57
C PHE A 157 8.48 -0.18 -16.64
N TYR A 158 9.37 0.82 -16.55
CA TYR A 158 9.51 1.85 -17.58
C TYR A 158 10.22 1.36 -18.84
N HIS A 159 11.03 0.30 -18.74
CA HIS A 159 11.75 -0.28 -19.87
C HIS A 159 11.19 -1.66 -20.26
N LEU A 160 9.87 -1.81 -20.21
CA LEU A 160 9.22 -3.10 -20.42
C LEU A 160 9.45 -3.67 -21.82
N ALA A 161 9.71 -2.81 -22.81
CA ALA A 161 10.07 -3.19 -24.18
C ALA A 161 11.39 -3.99 -24.29
N LEU A 162 12.24 -3.99 -23.24
CA LEU A 162 13.47 -4.80 -23.20
C LEU A 162 13.24 -6.28 -22.89
N PHE A 163 11.99 -6.67 -22.59
CA PHE A 163 11.61 -8.00 -22.17
C PHE A 163 10.63 -8.61 -23.17
N ASP A 164 10.99 -9.76 -23.75
CA ASP A 164 10.14 -10.45 -24.72
C ASP A 164 9.19 -11.41 -24.01
N TYR A 165 7.93 -11.01 -23.85
CA TYR A 165 6.84 -11.87 -23.38
C TYR A 165 5.80 -12.12 -24.49
N SER A 166 6.17 -11.95 -25.76
CA SER A 166 5.28 -12.10 -26.92
C SER A 166 4.73 -13.52 -27.10
N ARG A 167 5.41 -14.52 -26.51
CA ARG A 167 5.01 -15.94 -26.55
C ARG A 167 4.10 -16.37 -25.41
N CYS A 168 3.71 -15.45 -24.54
CA CYS A 168 2.80 -15.76 -23.45
C CYS A 168 1.35 -15.77 -23.95
N ASP A 169 0.52 -16.65 -23.38
CA ASP A 169 -0.87 -16.88 -23.84
C ASP A 169 -1.89 -15.83 -23.37
N PHE A 170 -1.45 -14.62 -23.02
CA PHE A 170 -2.32 -13.49 -22.71
C PHE A 170 -2.30 -12.47 -23.86
N ARG A 171 -3.48 -11.93 -24.19
CA ARG A 171 -3.71 -11.00 -25.30
C ARG A 171 -3.75 -9.54 -24.85
N SER A 172 -4.29 -9.28 -23.67
CA SER A 172 -4.47 -7.91 -23.16
C SER A 172 -4.26 -7.86 -21.65
N PRO A 173 -3.00 -7.97 -21.19
CA PRO A 173 -2.69 -7.93 -19.77
C PRO A 173 -2.89 -6.52 -19.21
N LEU A 174 -3.41 -6.43 -17.99
CA LEU A 174 -3.31 -5.23 -17.16
C LEU A 174 -1.92 -5.19 -16.56
N ILE A 175 -1.05 -4.27 -16.98
CA ILE A 175 0.34 -4.22 -16.54
C ILE A 175 0.54 -3.07 -15.56
N ILE A 176 0.85 -3.37 -14.30
CA ILE A 176 1.03 -2.35 -13.26
C ILE A 176 2.38 -2.45 -12.57
N TYR A 177 2.87 -1.31 -12.08
CA TYR A 177 3.98 -1.27 -11.14
C TYR A 177 3.51 -1.73 -9.76
N ARG A 178 4.27 -2.62 -9.11
CA ARG A 178 4.00 -3.12 -7.73
C ARG A 178 3.85 -1.98 -6.73
N GLY A 179 4.56 -0.89 -6.97
CA GLY A 179 4.49 0.32 -6.18
C GLY A 179 5.59 0.43 -5.14
N ASP A 180 6.02 1.67 -4.94
CA ASP A 180 6.92 2.11 -3.90
C ASP A 180 6.10 2.68 -2.72
N ARG A 181 6.71 3.58 -1.94
CA ARG A 181 6.01 4.27 -0.85
C ARG A 181 4.80 5.09 -1.33
N ALA A 182 4.80 5.57 -2.57
CA ALA A 182 3.70 6.34 -3.14
C ALA A 182 2.59 5.43 -3.68
N TYR A 183 2.93 4.40 -4.44
CA TYR A 183 1.96 3.64 -5.25
C TYR A 183 1.53 2.28 -4.68
N SER A 184 2.26 1.73 -3.70
CA SER A 184 1.98 0.37 -3.18
C SER A 184 0.55 0.17 -2.68
N LYS A 185 -0.06 1.20 -2.08
CA LYS A 185 -1.45 1.10 -1.58
C LYS A 185 -2.48 0.90 -2.71
N GLY A 186 -2.33 1.63 -3.81
CA GLY A 186 -3.20 1.50 -4.97
C GLY A 186 -3.02 0.13 -5.64
N ALA A 187 -1.78 -0.31 -5.82
CA ALA A 187 -1.47 -1.60 -6.43
C ALA A 187 -2.00 -2.78 -5.61
N VAL A 188 -1.85 -2.75 -4.28
CA VAL A 188 -2.41 -3.77 -3.38
C VAL A 188 -3.93 -3.81 -3.45
N ALA A 189 -4.59 -2.65 -3.45
CA ALA A 189 -6.05 -2.58 -3.55
C ALA A 189 -6.57 -3.10 -4.90
N LEU A 190 -5.94 -2.70 -6.00
CA LEU A 190 -6.24 -3.21 -7.34
C LEU A 190 -6.07 -4.72 -7.40
N LYS A 191 -4.94 -5.26 -6.94
CA LYS A 191 -4.68 -6.71 -6.93
C LYS A 191 -5.74 -7.45 -6.12
N HIS A 192 -6.12 -6.94 -4.95
CA HIS A 192 -7.17 -7.55 -4.14
C HIS A 192 -8.51 -7.62 -4.87
N CYS A 193 -8.88 -6.59 -5.64
CA CYS A 193 -10.06 -6.61 -6.50
C CYS A 193 -9.89 -7.57 -7.69
N TRP A 194 -8.70 -7.63 -8.30
CA TRP A 194 -8.40 -8.54 -9.39
C TRP A 194 -8.55 -10.01 -8.98
N LEU A 195 -8.04 -10.41 -7.81
CA LEU A 195 -8.13 -11.79 -7.33
C LEU A 195 -9.57 -12.30 -7.22
N LYS A 196 -10.55 -11.41 -6.99
CA LYS A 196 -11.98 -11.76 -6.96
C LYS A 196 -12.54 -12.12 -8.34
N THR A 197 -11.87 -11.73 -9.42
CA THR A 197 -12.27 -12.08 -10.79
C THR A 197 -11.92 -13.51 -11.15
N GLY A 198 -11.00 -14.15 -10.41
CA GLY A 198 -10.47 -15.48 -10.72
C GLY A 198 -9.56 -15.54 -11.95
N LYS A 199 -9.25 -14.41 -12.59
CA LYS A 199 -8.33 -14.34 -13.74
C LYS A 199 -6.87 -14.45 -13.30
N THR A 200 -6.01 -14.81 -14.25
CA THR A 200 -4.57 -15.04 -14.02
C THR A 200 -3.89 -13.79 -13.46
N THR A 201 -2.96 -14.01 -12.53
CA THR A 201 -2.16 -12.97 -11.86
C THR A 201 -0.70 -13.39 -11.95
N ILE A 202 0.12 -12.55 -12.53
CA ILE A 202 1.51 -12.83 -12.91
C ILE A 202 2.41 -11.89 -12.14
N TYR A 203 3.38 -12.47 -11.43
CA TYR A 203 4.46 -11.72 -10.80
C TYR A 203 5.63 -11.58 -11.77
N PHE A 204 6.11 -10.37 -11.98
CA PHE A 204 7.35 -10.13 -12.73
C PHE A 204 8.33 -9.35 -11.86
N GLY A 205 9.29 -10.04 -11.27
CA GLY A 205 10.22 -9.48 -10.30
C GLY A 205 11.54 -10.23 -10.23
N ASP A 206 12.31 -9.96 -9.18
CA ASP A 206 13.59 -10.65 -8.97
C ASP A 206 13.36 -12.15 -8.75
N PHE A 207 14.20 -12.97 -9.38
CA PHE A 207 14.25 -14.40 -9.09
C PHE A 207 15.28 -14.65 -7.98
N ASP A 208 14.84 -14.39 -6.76
CA ASP A 208 15.56 -14.66 -5.51
C ASP A 208 14.58 -15.27 -4.47
N PRO A 209 15.04 -15.79 -3.32
CA PRO A 209 14.13 -16.39 -2.34
C PRO A 209 13.03 -15.45 -1.85
N LYS A 210 13.29 -14.14 -1.76
CA LYS A 210 12.27 -13.18 -1.32
C LYS A 210 11.23 -12.92 -2.40
N GLY A 211 11.65 -12.72 -3.65
CA GLY A 211 10.79 -12.51 -4.81
C GLY A 211 9.91 -13.73 -5.07
N VAL A 212 10.46 -14.94 -4.98
CA VAL A 212 9.67 -16.18 -5.07
C VAL A 212 8.71 -16.32 -3.89
N SER A 213 9.13 -15.99 -2.66
CA SER A 213 8.23 -15.99 -1.49
C SER A 213 7.08 -15.01 -1.66
N ILE A 214 7.34 -13.81 -2.20
CA ILE A 214 6.30 -12.83 -2.54
C ILE A 214 5.33 -13.41 -3.58
N ALA A 215 5.85 -14.01 -4.63
CA ALA A 215 5.04 -14.60 -5.70
C ALA A 215 4.10 -15.68 -5.14
N MET A 216 4.63 -16.60 -4.33
CA MET A 216 3.86 -17.71 -3.75
C MET A 216 2.84 -17.26 -2.69
N ASN A 217 3.19 -16.29 -1.85
CA ASN A 217 2.38 -15.94 -0.67
C ASN A 217 1.43 -14.77 -0.89
N GLU A 218 1.63 -13.94 -1.91
CA GLU A 218 0.77 -12.78 -2.16
C GLU A 218 -0.29 -12.99 -3.26
N GLY A 219 -0.64 -14.25 -3.55
CA GLY A 219 -1.74 -14.61 -4.45
C GLY A 219 -1.42 -14.53 -5.94
N TYR A 220 -0.15 -14.61 -6.34
CA TYR A 220 0.21 -14.75 -7.75
C TYR A 220 0.05 -16.21 -8.18
N HIS A 221 -0.48 -16.41 -9.37
CA HIS A 221 -0.66 -17.74 -9.96
C HIS A 221 0.62 -18.20 -10.65
N CYS A 222 1.33 -17.24 -11.27
CA CYS A 222 2.50 -17.51 -12.07
C CYS A 222 3.59 -16.46 -11.83
N MET A 223 4.82 -16.82 -12.15
CA MET A 223 5.95 -15.89 -12.25
C MET A 223 6.41 -15.80 -13.71
N LEU A 224 6.72 -14.59 -14.17
CA LEU A 224 7.27 -14.36 -15.50
C LEU A 224 8.80 -14.52 -15.44
N LEU A 225 9.33 -15.56 -16.08
CA LEU A 225 10.75 -15.92 -16.03
C LEU A 225 11.29 -16.35 -17.40
N PRO A 226 12.61 -16.23 -17.66
CA PRO A 226 13.26 -16.93 -18.76
C PRO A 226 13.14 -18.46 -18.62
N SER A 227 13.51 -19.21 -19.66
CA SER A 227 13.67 -20.68 -19.56
C SER A 227 14.62 -21.10 -18.42
N PRO A 228 14.49 -22.32 -17.86
CA PRO A 228 15.39 -22.79 -16.80
C PRO A 228 16.88 -22.70 -17.18
N ASP A 229 17.24 -23.08 -18.40
CA ASP A 229 18.63 -23.00 -18.90
C ASP A 229 19.17 -21.56 -18.91
N ALA A 230 18.35 -20.60 -19.33
CA ALA A 230 18.71 -19.19 -19.32
C ALA A 230 18.89 -18.67 -17.89
N VAL A 231 18.01 -19.07 -16.96
CA VAL A 231 18.13 -18.74 -15.54
C VAL A 231 19.43 -19.32 -14.97
N ILE A 232 19.71 -20.61 -15.18
CA ILE A 232 20.95 -21.26 -14.73
C ILE A 232 22.19 -20.52 -15.25
N LYS A 233 22.20 -20.13 -16.52
CA LYS A 233 23.34 -19.44 -17.15
C LYS A 233 23.57 -18.03 -16.60
N LYS A 234 22.50 -17.29 -16.27
CA LYS A 234 22.58 -15.88 -15.85
C LYS A 234 22.58 -15.67 -14.34
N SER A 235 22.23 -16.69 -13.57
CA SER A 235 22.16 -16.59 -12.11
C SER A 235 23.56 -16.59 -11.51
N SER A 236 23.71 -15.97 -10.34
CA SER A 236 24.97 -16.03 -9.59
C SER A 236 24.78 -15.93 -8.08
N PRO A 237 25.75 -16.42 -7.29
CA PRO A 237 25.73 -16.26 -5.84
C PRO A 237 25.81 -14.79 -5.39
N VAL A 238 26.45 -13.92 -6.17
CA VAL A 238 26.55 -12.48 -5.86
C VAL A 238 25.18 -11.80 -5.91
N MET A 239 24.23 -12.37 -6.66
CA MET A 239 22.85 -11.86 -6.72
C MET A 239 21.99 -12.42 -5.59
N PHE A 240 22.48 -13.36 -4.78
CA PHE A 240 21.75 -14.02 -3.71
C PHE A 240 22.11 -13.37 -2.35
N PRO A 241 21.24 -12.56 -1.73
CA PRO A 241 21.57 -11.91 -0.48
C PRO A 241 21.40 -12.88 0.71
N ASP A 242 22.40 -13.01 1.58
CA ASP A 242 22.38 -13.92 2.74
C ASP A 242 21.15 -13.72 3.65
N ALA A 243 20.68 -12.48 3.78
CA ALA A 243 19.48 -12.14 4.56
C ALA A 243 18.19 -12.84 4.07
N GLN A 244 18.23 -13.41 2.86
CA GLN A 244 17.12 -14.13 2.24
C GLN A 244 17.18 -15.65 2.44
N LEU A 245 18.25 -16.21 3.02
CA LEU A 245 18.35 -17.65 3.32
C LEU A 245 17.17 -18.17 4.14
N LYS A 246 16.61 -17.33 5.01
CA LYS A 246 15.43 -17.65 5.83
C LYS A 246 14.18 -18.03 5.04
N PHE A 247 14.08 -17.66 3.77
CA PHE A 247 12.91 -17.98 2.93
C PHE A 247 13.03 -19.37 2.28
N LEU A 248 14.24 -19.89 2.05
CA LEU A 248 14.45 -21.16 1.36
C LEU A 248 13.74 -22.37 1.98
N PRO A 249 13.77 -22.58 3.32
CA PRO A 249 13.17 -23.78 3.92
C PRO A 249 11.65 -23.88 3.67
N GLU A 250 10.96 -22.77 3.53
CA GLU A 250 9.52 -22.76 3.22
C GLU A 250 9.28 -23.05 1.73
N LEU A 251 10.06 -22.42 0.85
CA LEU A 251 9.97 -22.62 -0.60
C LEU A 251 10.22 -24.07 -1.02
N LEU A 252 11.22 -24.72 -0.42
CA LEU A 252 11.60 -26.09 -0.76
C LEU A 252 10.62 -27.15 -0.22
N ARG A 253 9.80 -26.80 0.78
CA ARG A 253 8.80 -27.71 1.37
C ARG A 253 7.40 -27.53 0.77
N GLY A 254 7.16 -26.45 0.03
CA GLY A 254 5.84 -26.12 -0.50
C GLY A 254 5.35 -27.05 -1.61
N GLU A 255 4.04 -27.07 -1.82
CA GLU A 255 3.41 -27.75 -2.96
C GLU A 255 3.60 -26.94 -4.25
N ILE A 256 4.73 -27.19 -4.91
CA ILE A 256 5.15 -26.47 -6.11
C ILE A 256 4.70 -27.16 -7.39
N HIS A 257 4.36 -26.36 -8.40
CA HIS A 257 4.08 -26.87 -9.73
C HIS A 257 5.33 -27.51 -10.35
N TYR A 258 5.18 -28.59 -11.13
CA TYR A 258 6.34 -29.31 -11.68
C TYR A 258 7.20 -28.43 -12.60
N HIS A 259 6.59 -27.51 -13.35
CA HIS A 259 7.30 -26.50 -14.17
C HIS A 259 8.19 -25.55 -13.35
N PHE A 260 7.95 -25.37 -12.05
CA PHE A 260 8.76 -24.49 -11.20
C PHE A 260 9.94 -25.21 -10.52
N ARG A 261 10.01 -26.55 -10.61
CA ARG A 261 11.01 -27.36 -9.88
C ARG A 261 12.45 -27.05 -10.28
N ASP A 262 12.71 -26.95 -11.59
CA ASP A 262 14.07 -26.70 -12.10
C ASP A 262 14.58 -25.31 -11.68
N TYR A 263 13.67 -24.34 -11.54
CA TYR A 263 14.00 -23.03 -11.02
C TYR A 263 14.44 -23.11 -9.55
N LEU A 264 13.73 -23.85 -8.69
CA LEU A 264 14.12 -23.97 -7.29
C LEU A 264 15.50 -24.59 -7.07
N LEU A 265 15.95 -25.49 -7.95
CA LEU A 265 17.31 -26.04 -7.91
C LEU A 265 18.39 -24.95 -8.04
N VAL A 266 18.08 -23.83 -8.71
CA VAL A 266 18.97 -22.67 -8.80
C VAL A 266 19.06 -21.96 -7.46
N LEU A 267 17.93 -21.76 -6.78
CA LEU A 267 17.88 -21.13 -5.45
C LEU A 267 18.51 -22.01 -4.37
N GLU A 268 18.35 -23.34 -4.46
CA GLU A 268 18.98 -24.32 -3.56
C GLU A 268 20.52 -24.26 -3.66
N LYS A 269 21.05 -23.95 -4.85
CA LYS A 269 22.49 -23.70 -5.07
C LYS A 269 22.93 -22.30 -4.64
N HIS A 270 22.08 -21.55 -3.92
CA HIS A 270 22.28 -20.17 -3.52
C HIS A 270 22.62 -19.24 -4.70
N GLN A 271 21.97 -19.45 -5.84
CA GLN A 271 22.07 -18.56 -6.98
C GLN A 271 20.75 -17.84 -7.18
N ALA A 272 20.81 -16.58 -7.61
CA ALA A 272 19.64 -15.77 -7.90
C ALA A 272 19.84 -14.99 -9.20
N LEU A 273 18.77 -14.46 -9.76
CA LEU A 273 18.75 -13.67 -10.97
C LEU A 273 17.94 -12.40 -10.76
N ARG A 274 18.60 -11.24 -10.87
CA ARG A 274 17.91 -9.94 -10.86
C ARG A 274 16.99 -9.79 -12.07
N GLN A 275 15.85 -9.13 -11.90
CA GLN A 275 14.87 -8.87 -12.93
C GLN A 275 15.50 -8.16 -14.14
N GLN A 276 16.38 -7.16 -13.92
CA GLN A 276 17.06 -6.44 -15.00
C GLN A 276 17.96 -7.36 -15.87
N LYS A 277 18.46 -8.47 -15.32
CA LYS A 277 19.32 -9.40 -16.06
C LYS A 277 18.54 -10.33 -16.98
N MET A 278 17.21 -10.33 -16.90
CA MET A 278 16.32 -11.08 -17.79
C MET A 278 16.08 -10.38 -19.14
N GLN A 279 16.63 -9.16 -19.33
CA GLN A 279 16.51 -8.43 -20.59
C GLN A 279 17.08 -9.24 -21.76
N GLY A 280 16.40 -9.17 -22.90
CA GLY A 280 16.74 -9.90 -24.13
C GLY A 280 16.47 -11.40 -24.10
N ASP A 281 16.00 -11.97 -22.98
CA ASP A 281 15.50 -13.34 -22.97
C ASP A 281 14.01 -13.39 -23.35
N ILE A 282 13.62 -14.53 -23.90
CA ILE A 282 12.22 -14.88 -24.08
C ILE A 282 11.68 -15.34 -22.73
N LEU A 283 10.69 -14.60 -22.22
CA LEU A 283 10.01 -14.85 -20.97
C LEU A 283 8.81 -15.78 -21.16
N GLN A 284 8.50 -16.53 -20.10
CA GLN A 284 7.45 -17.53 -20.05
C GLN A 284 6.65 -17.37 -18.76
N VAL A 285 5.35 -17.65 -18.83
CA VAL A 285 4.48 -17.73 -17.66
C VAL A 285 4.72 -19.07 -16.97
N VAL A 286 5.41 -19.06 -15.84
CA VAL A 286 5.72 -20.27 -15.07
C VAL A 286 4.75 -20.41 -13.90
N PRO A 287 3.88 -21.45 -13.87
CA PRO A 287 2.98 -21.68 -12.75
C PRO A 287 3.76 -21.97 -11.45
N LEU A 288 3.32 -21.39 -10.33
CA LEU A 288 4.04 -21.49 -9.05
C LEU A 288 3.61 -22.69 -8.21
N LEU A 289 2.30 -22.84 -8.02
CA LEU A 289 1.69 -23.80 -7.11
C LEU A 289 0.83 -24.82 -7.87
N ILE A 290 0.63 -25.98 -7.25
CA ILE A 290 -0.33 -26.97 -7.72
C ILE A 290 -1.73 -26.41 -7.45
N SER A 291 -2.27 -25.66 -8.41
CA SER A 291 -3.65 -25.17 -8.37
C SER A 291 -4.34 -25.55 -9.67
N ASN A 292 -5.58 -26.03 -9.57
CA ASN A 292 -6.40 -26.51 -10.68
C ASN A 292 -6.84 -25.36 -11.61
N PHE A 293 -5.90 -24.74 -12.32
CA PHE A 293 -6.22 -23.81 -13.39
C PHE A 293 -6.27 -24.57 -14.70
N LEU A 294 -7.48 -24.97 -15.09
CA LEU A 294 -7.80 -25.26 -16.49
C LEU A 294 -7.67 -23.95 -17.25
N PHE A 295 -6.60 -23.78 -18.02
CA PHE A 295 -6.56 -22.82 -19.12
C PHE A 295 -7.77 -23.13 -20.02
N ARG A 296 -8.71 -22.19 -20.12
CA ARG A 296 -9.81 -22.21 -21.09
C ARG A 296 -9.70 -21.00 -21.98
#